data_AF-A0A850NSQ1-F1
#
_entry.id   AF-A0A850NSQ1-F1
#
_cell.length_a   1.000
_cell.length_b   1.000
_cell.length_c   1.000
_cell.angle_alpha   90.00
_cell.angle_beta   90.00
_cell.angle_gamma   90.00
#
_symmetry.space_group_name_H-M   'P 1'
#
loop_
_entity.id
_entity.type
_entity.pdbx_description
1 polymer ?
#
loop_
_entity_poly.entity_id
_entity_poly.type
_entity_poly.pdbx_seq_one_letter_code
_entity_poly.pdbx_strand_id
1 'polypeptide(L)'
;MTSSRSLLRRLPVRQDLALLLLLLCTLAMMVLPMPTVAADMLIAVNICISVTLLMVAVYLPRPSEFSTLPTVILLTTVFRLSIEITTSRLVLTQADAGEIIRTFGEFVISGNVVVGLVVFLIISVVQFVVITKGAERVAEVAARFALDALPGKQMSIDSDARNGTIKADEAKRRRRALERESQLFGAMDGAMKFVKGDAIAGLMIIFVNLLGGIAIGCAQHGMSFSEASSTYSLLAIGDGLIAQIPALLISLTAGLIVTRVGADGETDLGTDVIGQISANPRVLMVSAVAMAGMGLIPGFPMVVFFALAAAIGGGGWLLQRARRRKAAS
;
A
#
# COMPACT_ATOMS: atom_id res chain seq x y z
N MET A 1 35.03 -24.80 -3.85
CA MET A 1 34.00 -23.77 -3.62
C MET A 1 33.16 -23.51 -4.89
N THR A 2 32.52 -24.54 -5.47
CA THR A 2 31.75 -24.38 -6.75
C THR A 2 30.53 -25.32 -6.85
N SER A 3 29.94 -25.75 -5.73
CA SER A 3 28.82 -26.72 -5.75
C SER A 3 27.54 -26.25 -5.05
N SER A 4 27.29 -24.94 -4.98
CA SER A 4 26.08 -24.40 -4.30
C SER A 4 25.13 -23.62 -5.20
N ARG A 5 25.41 -23.49 -6.51
CA ARG A 5 24.55 -22.74 -7.46
C ARG A 5 23.58 -23.60 -8.27
N SER A 6 23.59 -24.93 -8.12
CA SER A 6 22.78 -25.87 -8.91
C SER A 6 21.49 -26.35 -8.22
N LEU A 7 21.32 -26.13 -6.90
CA LEU A 7 20.14 -26.56 -6.15
C LEU A 7 18.91 -25.65 -6.34
N LEU A 8 19.12 -24.37 -6.68
CA LEU A 8 18.04 -23.39 -6.90
C LEU A 8 17.45 -23.42 -8.32
N ARG A 9 17.90 -24.33 -9.20
CA ARG A 9 17.48 -24.39 -10.61
C ARG A 9 16.59 -25.59 -10.96
N ARG A 10 16.12 -26.36 -9.96
CA ARG A 10 15.35 -27.60 -10.14
C ARG A 10 13.95 -27.60 -9.51
N LEU A 11 13.29 -26.45 -9.45
CA LEU A 11 11.84 -26.41 -9.31
C LEU A 11 11.28 -25.64 -10.50
N PRO A 12 10.82 -26.33 -11.57
CA PRO A 12 9.86 -25.72 -12.46
C PRO A 12 8.53 -25.67 -11.70
N VAL A 13 8.43 -24.77 -10.72
CA VAL A 13 7.11 -24.39 -10.19
C VAL A 13 6.41 -23.77 -11.39
N ARG A 14 5.51 -24.53 -12.01
CA ARG A 14 4.57 -23.97 -12.97
C ARG A 14 3.90 -22.80 -12.26
N GLN A 15 3.91 -21.61 -12.86
CA GLN A 15 3.42 -20.38 -12.22
C GLN A 15 1.96 -20.55 -11.73
N ASP A 16 1.18 -21.39 -12.42
CA ASP A 16 -0.17 -21.81 -12.04
C ASP A 16 -0.21 -22.58 -10.72
N LEU A 17 0.81 -23.39 -10.43
CA LEU A 17 0.93 -24.17 -9.19
C LEU A 17 1.14 -23.25 -7.99
N ALA A 18 1.87 -22.14 -8.14
CA ALA A 18 2.08 -21.19 -7.06
C ALA A 18 0.78 -20.46 -6.68
N LEU A 19 -0.02 -20.07 -7.67
CA LEU A 19 -1.34 -19.47 -7.46
C LEU A 19 -2.31 -20.45 -6.80
N LEU A 20 -2.34 -21.69 -7.29
CA LEU A 20 -3.21 -22.74 -6.75
C LEU A 20 -2.79 -23.14 -5.33
N LEU A 21 -1.49 -23.19 -5.05
CA LEU A 21 -0.95 -23.44 -3.71
C LEU A 21 -1.26 -22.30 -2.76
N LEU A 22 -1.15 -21.03 -3.19
CA LEU A 22 -1.59 -19.88 -2.40
C LEU A 22 -3.07 -20.02 -2.01
N LEU A 23 -3.94 -20.31 -2.98
CA LEU A 23 -5.38 -20.45 -2.76
C LEU A 23 -5.71 -21.62 -1.82
N LEU A 24 -5.10 -22.79 -2.04
CA LEU A 24 -5.26 -23.93 -1.15
C LEU A 24 -4.75 -23.62 0.26
N CYS A 25 -3.62 -22.91 0.36
CA CYS A 25 -3.05 -22.50 1.64
C CYS A 25 -4.00 -21.56 2.39
N THR A 26 -4.62 -20.59 1.70
CA THR A 26 -5.64 -19.70 2.30
C THR A 26 -6.84 -20.44 2.85
N LEU A 27 -7.38 -21.40 2.08
CA LEU A 27 -8.51 -22.22 2.53
C LEU A 27 -8.11 -23.14 3.69
N ALA A 28 -6.94 -23.75 3.62
CA ALA A 28 -6.42 -24.62 4.66
C ALA A 28 -6.21 -23.86 5.98
N MET A 29 -5.70 -22.64 5.94
CA MET A 29 -5.55 -21.76 7.11
C MET A 29 -6.86 -21.50 7.84
N MET A 30 -7.94 -21.26 7.10
CA MET A 30 -9.24 -20.98 7.73
C MET A 30 -9.76 -22.19 8.51
N VAL A 31 -9.49 -23.42 8.06
CA VAL A 31 -10.04 -24.64 8.66
C VAL A 31 -9.11 -25.27 9.69
N LEU A 32 -7.81 -25.30 9.42
CA LEU A 32 -6.83 -26.02 10.24
C LEU A 32 -6.25 -25.15 11.35
N PRO A 33 -6.06 -25.68 12.56
CA PRO A 33 -5.32 -24.99 13.60
C PRO A 33 -3.86 -24.84 13.18
N MET A 34 -3.37 -23.61 13.19
CA MET A 34 -1.98 -23.29 12.83
C MET A 34 -1.16 -23.04 14.10
N PRO A 35 0.11 -23.46 14.14
CA PRO A 35 1.02 -23.05 15.21
C PRO A 35 1.34 -21.55 15.11
N THR A 36 1.59 -20.89 16.23
CA THR A 36 1.89 -19.45 16.31
C THR A 36 3.08 -19.04 15.44
N VAL A 37 4.13 -19.87 15.39
CA VAL A 37 5.32 -19.65 14.53
C VAL A 37 4.97 -19.60 13.04
N ALA A 38 4.03 -20.45 12.59
CA ALA A 38 3.59 -20.40 11.20
C ALA A 38 2.80 -19.13 10.92
N ALA A 39 1.93 -18.70 11.84
CA ALA A 39 1.19 -17.44 11.72
C ALA A 39 2.15 -16.25 11.60
N ASP A 40 3.17 -16.15 12.46
CA ASP A 40 4.20 -15.10 12.37
C ASP A 40 4.93 -15.11 11.03
N MET A 41 5.32 -16.29 10.53
CA MET A 41 5.96 -16.41 9.21
C MET A 41 5.05 -15.87 8.09
N LEU A 42 3.76 -16.18 8.13
CA LEU A 42 2.79 -15.78 7.10
C LEU A 42 2.49 -14.29 7.16
N ILE A 43 2.41 -13.71 8.37
CA ILE A 43 2.34 -12.26 8.57
C ILE A 43 3.56 -11.58 7.95
N ALA A 44 4.77 -12.07 8.25
CA ALA A 44 6.00 -11.51 7.70
C ALA A 44 6.05 -11.60 6.16
N VAL A 45 5.61 -12.72 5.58
CA VAL A 45 5.47 -12.89 4.13
C VAL A 45 4.45 -11.89 3.56
N ASN A 46 3.31 -11.69 4.22
CA ASN A 46 2.29 -10.75 3.78
C ASN A 46 2.83 -9.30 3.73
N ILE A 47 3.53 -8.87 4.79
CA ILE A 47 4.20 -7.55 4.83
C ILE A 47 5.22 -7.44 3.69
N CYS A 48 6.05 -8.47 3.50
CA CYS A 48 7.07 -8.50 2.45
C CYS A 48 6.46 -8.36 1.04
N ILE A 49 5.36 -9.07 0.76
CA ILE A 49 4.63 -8.96 -0.50
C ILE A 49 4.11 -7.54 -0.69
N SER A 50 3.48 -6.95 0.33
CA SER A 50 2.90 -5.60 0.24
C SER A 50 3.96 -4.52 0.03
N VAL A 51 5.11 -4.62 0.69
CA VAL A 51 6.27 -3.73 0.44
C VAL A 51 6.79 -3.91 -0.98
N THR A 52 6.92 -5.16 -1.44
CA THR A 52 7.39 -5.46 -2.79
C THR A 52 6.45 -4.87 -3.84
N LEU A 53 5.14 -5.00 -3.65
CA LEU A 53 4.14 -4.42 -4.55
C LEU A 53 4.21 -2.89 -4.60
N LEU A 54 4.38 -2.23 -3.45
CA LEU A 54 4.58 -0.78 -3.42
C LEU A 54 5.84 -0.36 -4.18
N MET A 55 6.95 -1.08 -3.97
CA MET A 55 8.20 -0.78 -4.67
C MET A 55 8.05 -0.99 -6.18
N VAL A 56 7.37 -2.05 -6.61
CA VAL A 56 7.03 -2.25 -8.03
C VAL A 56 6.25 -1.05 -8.56
N ALA A 57 5.21 -0.58 -7.86
CA ALA A 57 4.44 0.58 -8.33
C ALA A 57 5.23 1.89 -8.41
N VAL A 58 6.20 2.10 -7.51
CA VAL A 58 7.07 3.29 -7.51
C VAL A 58 8.05 3.27 -8.69
N TYR A 59 8.70 2.13 -8.91
CA TYR A 59 9.78 2.01 -9.90
C TYR A 59 9.29 1.68 -11.32
N LEU A 60 8.06 1.23 -11.48
CA LEU A 60 7.55 0.82 -12.78
C LEU A 60 7.25 2.06 -13.65
N PRO A 61 7.89 2.21 -14.83
CA PRO A 61 7.74 3.42 -15.64
C PRO A 61 6.35 3.54 -16.27
N ARG A 62 5.80 2.43 -16.75
CA ARG A 62 4.50 2.37 -17.43
C ARG A 62 3.51 1.46 -16.70
N PRO A 63 2.73 2.00 -15.75
CA PRO A 63 1.79 1.23 -14.93
C PRO A 63 0.87 0.27 -15.70
N SER A 64 0.47 0.64 -16.92
CA SER A 64 -0.36 -0.19 -17.82
C SER A 64 0.31 -1.49 -18.31
N GLU A 65 1.63 -1.64 -18.13
CA GLU A 65 2.34 -2.88 -18.46
C GLU A 65 2.12 -3.97 -17.40
N PHE A 66 1.75 -3.60 -16.17
CA PHE A 66 1.46 -4.57 -15.12
C PHE A 66 -0.04 -4.91 -15.05
N SER A 67 -0.57 -5.46 -16.15
CA SER A 67 -2.00 -5.79 -16.30
C SER A 67 -2.51 -6.86 -15.32
N THR A 68 -1.62 -7.62 -14.68
CA THR A 68 -1.96 -8.64 -13.67
C THR A 68 -2.06 -8.08 -12.25
N LEU A 69 -1.70 -6.81 -12.03
CA LEU A 69 -1.74 -6.17 -10.71
C LEU A 69 -3.09 -6.31 -9.99
N PRO A 70 -4.27 -6.07 -10.63
CA PRO A 70 -5.55 -6.15 -9.93
C PRO A 70 -5.80 -7.56 -9.35
N THR A 71 -5.42 -8.59 -10.11
CA THR A 71 -5.51 -9.99 -9.67
C THR A 71 -4.55 -10.27 -8.52
N VAL A 72 -3.33 -9.74 -8.58
CA VAL A 72 -2.36 -9.89 -7.47
C VAL A 72 -2.89 -9.21 -6.21
N ILE A 73 -3.42 -7.99 -6.32
CA ILE A 73 -4.07 -7.28 -5.19
C ILE A 73 -5.16 -8.14 -4.59
N LEU A 74 -6.10 -8.64 -5.41
CA LEU A 74 -7.20 -9.49 -4.94
C LEU A 74 -6.70 -10.73 -4.18
N LEU A 75 -5.72 -11.44 -4.74
CA LEU A 75 -5.14 -12.63 -4.10
C LEU A 75 -4.43 -12.30 -2.80
N THR A 76 -3.69 -11.19 -2.74
CA THR A 76 -3.02 -10.75 -1.51
C THR A 76 -4.00 -10.31 -0.44
N THR A 77 -5.14 -9.72 -0.81
CA THR A 77 -6.22 -9.39 0.11
C THR A 77 -6.88 -10.66 0.67
N VAL A 78 -7.19 -11.65 -0.16
CA VAL A 78 -7.72 -12.95 0.32
C VAL A 78 -6.73 -13.65 1.25
N PHE A 79 -5.45 -13.64 0.89
CA PHE A 79 -4.38 -14.18 1.73
C PHE A 79 -4.31 -13.48 3.08
N ARG A 80 -4.40 -12.15 3.10
CA ARG A 80 -4.44 -11.36 4.32
C ARG A 80 -5.67 -11.68 5.17
N LEU A 81 -6.88 -11.69 4.61
CA LEU A 81 -8.10 -12.06 5.35
C LEU A 81 -7.99 -13.45 5.99
N SER A 82 -7.36 -14.39 5.30
CA SER A 82 -7.14 -15.75 5.82
C SER A 82 -6.18 -15.75 7.02
N ILE A 83 -5.16 -14.90 7.01
CA ILE A 83 -4.27 -14.67 8.15
C ILE A 83 -5.05 -14.04 9.30
N GLU A 84 -5.83 -12.97 9.07
CA GLU A 84 -6.62 -12.29 10.11
C GLU A 84 -7.61 -13.24 10.81
N ILE A 85 -8.26 -14.13 10.06
CA ILE A 85 -9.15 -15.15 10.64
C ILE A 85 -8.36 -16.17 11.46
N THR A 86 -7.17 -16.55 11.00
CA THR A 86 -6.29 -17.50 11.70
C THR A 86 -5.75 -16.91 13.00
N THR A 87 -5.29 -15.66 12.98
CA THR A 87 -4.77 -14.95 14.16
C THR A 87 -5.88 -14.66 15.14
N SER A 88 -7.08 -14.26 14.69
CA SER A 88 -8.26 -14.09 15.54
C SER A 88 -8.60 -15.35 16.32
N ARG A 89 -8.59 -16.51 15.66
CA ARG A 89 -8.78 -17.80 16.35
C ARG A 89 -7.68 -18.05 17.39
N LEU A 90 -6.43 -17.78 17.07
CA LEU A 90 -5.31 -17.94 18.01
C LEU A 90 -5.48 -17.04 19.24
N VAL A 91 -5.78 -15.76 19.03
CA VAL A 91 -6.12 -14.78 20.08
C VAL A 91 -7.23 -15.33 20.97
N LEU A 92 -8.37 -15.72 20.40
CA LEU A 92 -9.56 -16.11 21.16
C LEU A 92 -9.40 -17.46 21.88
N THR A 93 -8.67 -18.42 21.30
CA THR A 93 -8.55 -19.78 21.87
C THR A 93 -7.38 -19.94 22.83
N GLN A 94 -6.23 -19.33 22.53
CA GLN A 94 -4.97 -19.55 23.25
C GLN A 94 -4.52 -18.33 24.06
N ALA A 95 -5.15 -17.17 23.88
CA ALA A 95 -4.64 -15.88 24.39
C ALA A 95 -3.18 -15.62 23.96
N ASP A 96 -2.79 -16.18 22.81
CA ASP A 96 -1.50 -15.98 22.18
C ASP A 96 -1.70 -15.91 20.66
N ALA A 97 -1.13 -14.89 20.03
CA ALA A 97 -1.29 -14.61 18.62
C ALA A 97 0.03 -14.70 17.83
N GLY A 98 1.14 -15.07 18.50
CA GLY A 98 2.48 -14.98 17.94
C GLY A 98 3.26 -13.76 18.42
N GLU A 99 4.55 -13.80 18.16
CA GLU A 99 5.53 -12.83 18.66
C GLU A 99 5.41 -11.50 17.93
N ILE A 100 5.07 -11.51 16.63
CA ILE A 100 4.91 -10.27 15.86
C ILE A 100 3.72 -9.46 16.42
N ILE A 101 2.58 -10.11 16.62
CA ILE A 101 1.37 -9.44 17.14
C ILE A 101 1.62 -8.90 18.55
N ARG A 102 2.24 -9.70 19.43
CA ARG A 102 2.57 -9.25 20.79
C ARG A 102 3.48 -8.03 20.80
N THR A 103 4.56 -8.07 20.00
CA THR A 103 5.55 -6.98 19.93
C THR A 103 4.92 -5.66 19.49
N PHE A 104 4.04 -5.69 18.48
CA PHE A 104 3.36 -4.48 18.02
C PHE A 104 2.29 -3.99 19.01
N GLY A 105 1.59 -4.90 19.68
CA GLY A 105 0.66 -4.55 20.75
C GLY A 105 1.36 -3.81 21.89
N GLU A 106 2.51 -4.32 22.34
CA GLU A 106 3.34 -3.68 23.36
C GLU A 106 3.88 -2.32 22.92
N PHE A 107 4.32 -2.21 21.66
CA PHE A 107 4.83 -0.95 21.10
C PHE A 107 3.80 0.18 21.15
N VAL A 108 2.52 -0.10 20.85
CA VAL A 108 1.48 0.94 20.84
C VAL A 108 0.88 1.20 22.20
N ILE A 109 0.77 0.18 23.05
CA ILE A 109 0.26 0.35 24.41
C ILE A 109 1.24 1.14 25.27
N SER A 110 2.55 0.95 25.11
CA SER A 110 3.60 1.69 25.85
C SER A 110 3.33 1.75 27.37
N GLY A 111 2.79 0.67 27.94
CA GLY A 111 2.43 0.56 29.36
C GLY A 111 1.05 1.09 29.76
N ASN A 112 0.26 1.69 28.86
CA ASN A 112 -1.10 2.14 29.15
C ASN A 112 -2.10 1.68 28.08
N VAL A 113 -2.90 0.65 28.44
CA VAL A 113 -3.87 0.01 27.53
C VAL A 113 -4.90 1.00 26.99
N VAL A 114 -5.34 1.97 27.80
CA VAL A 114 -6.33 2.97 27.38
C VAL A 114 -5.75 3.89 26.32
N VAL A 115 -4.53 4.38 26.52
CA VAL A 115 -3.83 5.21 25.53
C VAL A 115 -3.61 4.42 24.24
N GLY A 116 -3.15 3.17 24.36
CA GLY A 116 -2.96 2.29 23.21
C GLY A 116 -4.25 2.10 22.41
N LEU A 117 -5.37 1.85 23.08
CA LEU A 117 -6.68 1.69 22.43
C LEU A 117 -7.13 2.96 21.71
N VAL A 118 -6.95 4.14 22.32
CA VAL A 118 -7.29 5.43 21.69
C VAL A 118 -6.43 5.68 20.44
N VAL A 119 -5.11 5.52 20.55
CA VAL A 119 -4.19 5.71 19.42
C VAL A 119 -4.54 4.73 18.29
N PHE A 120 -4.78 3.47 18.64
CA PHE A 120 -5.16 2.44 17.69
C PHE A 120 -6.49 2.74 16.99
N LEU A 121 -7.51 3.19 17.71
CA LEU A 121 -8.79 3.59 17.10
C LEU A 121 -8.61 4.76 16.13
N ILE A 122 -7.80 5.75 16.48
CA ILE A 122 -7.48 6.88 15.58
C ILE A 122 -6.82 6.37 14.30
N ILE A 123 -5.79 5.53 14.41
CA ILE A 123 -5.07 4.98 13.25
C ILE A 123 -6.05 4.15 12.39
N SER A 124 -6.86 3.29 13.01
CA SER A 124 -7.84 2.44 12.32
C SER A 124 -8.87 3.26 11.54
N VAL A 125 -9.39 4.34 12.15
CA VAL A 125 -10.35 5.24 11.51
C VAL A 125 -9.70 6.00 10.35
N VAL A 126 -8.48 6.54 10.53
CA VAL A 126 -7.75 7.23 9.46
C VAL A 126 -7.47 6.28 8.30
N GLN A 127 -7.02 5.06 8.60
CA GLN A 127 -6.75 4.02 7.61
C GLN A 127 -7.98 3.69 6.76
N PHE A 128 -9.15 3.55 7.39
CA PHE A 128 -10.38 3.24 6.67
C PHE A 128 -10.96 4.46 5.93
N VAL A 129 -11.20 5.55 6.66
CA VAL A 129 -11.95 6.71 6.16
C VAL A 129 -11.13 7.54 5.17
N VAL A 130 -9.86 7.79 5.47
CA VAL A 130 -9.02 8.66 4.63
C VAL A 130 -8.36 7.84 3.54
N ILE A 131 -7.71 6.73 3.91
CA ILE A 131 -6.82 6.03 2.99
C ILE A 131 -7.60 5.06 2.11
N THR A 132 -8.33 4.12 2.71
CA THR A 132 -9.04 3.08 1.94
C THR A 132 -10.16 3.66 1.10
N LYS A 133 -11.06 4.45 1.70
CA LYS A 133 -12.13 5.13 0.95
C LYS A 133 -11.60 6.19 -0.01
N GLY A 134 -10.53 6.90 0.35
CA GLY A 134 -9.89 7.86 -0.55
C GLY A 134 -9.34 7.17 -1.79
N ALA A 135 -8.60 6.07 -1.62
CA ALA A 135 -8.05 5.28 -2.71
C ALA A 135 -9.15 4.67 -3.59
N GLU A 136 -10.23 4.13 -3.00
CA GLU A 136 -11.41 3.65 -3.75
C GLU A 136 -11.97 4.76 -4.64
N ARG A 137 -12.19 5.95 -4.08
CA ARG A 137 -12.81 7.05 -4.82
C ARG A 137 -11.90 7.54 -5.95
N VAL A 138 -10.60 7.64 -5.70
CA VAL A 138 -9.62 7.99 -6.73
C VAL A 138 -9.63 6.94 -7.85
N ALA A 139 -9.66 5.66 -7.50
CA ALA A 139 -9.69 4.57 -8.47
C ALA A 139 -10.97 4.55 -9.32
N GLU A 140 -12.14 4.67 -8.68
CA GLU A 140 -13.45 4.70 -9.33
C GLU A 140 -13.54 5.87 -10.34
N VAL A 141 -13.18 7.07 -9.90
CA VAL A 141 -13.30 8.28 -10.72
C VAL A 141 -12.29 8.27 -11.87
N ALA A 142 -11.05 7.87 -11.61
CA ALA A 142 -10.02 7.77 -12.65
C ALA A 142 -10.36 6.68 -13.67
N ALA A 143 -10.84 5.51 -13.22
CA ALA A 143 -11.29 4.45 -14.11
C ALA A 143 -12.44 4.94 -14.98
N ARG A 144 -13.46 5.59 -14.40
CA ARG A 144 -14.59 6.11 -15.17
C ARG A 144 -14.15 7.12 -16.24
N PHE A 145 -13.34 8.12 -15.88
CA PHE A 145 -12.90 9.12 -16.86
C PHE A 145 -11.99 8.52 -17.93
N ALA A 146 -11.11 7.57 -17.56
CA ALA A 146 -10.25 6.90 -18.53
C ALA A 146 -11.08 6.04 -19.51
N LEU A 147 -12.08 5.31 -19.01
CA LEU A 147 -13.00 4.51 -19.81
C LEU A 147 -13.87 5.37 -20.73
N ASP A 148 -14.39 6.50 -20.23
CA ASP A 148 -15.16 7.47 -21.02
C ASP A 148 -14.32 8.11 -22.15
N ALA A 149 -13.01 8.24 -21.96
CA ALA A 149 -12.08 8.76 -22.95
C ALA A 149 -11.62 7.71 -24.01
N LEU A 150 -11.89 6.41 -23.80
CA LEU A 150 -11.44 5.34 -24.70
C LEU A 150 -11.91 5.49 -26.15
N PRO A 151 -13.20 5.77 -26.44
CA PRO A 151 -13.65 5.93 -27.82
C PRO A 151 -12.94 7.07 -28.53
N GLY A 152 -12.67 8.18 -27.81
CA GLY A 152 -11.91 9.32 -28.31
C GLY A 152 -10.47 8.93 -28.69
N LYS A 153 -9.77 8.22 -27.80
CA LYS A 153 -8.42 7.70 -28.06
C LYS A 153 -8.40 6.65 -29.19
N GLN A 154 -9.43 5.81 -29.31
CA GLN A 154 -9.53 4.85 -30.42
C GLN A 154 -9.76 5.56 -31.76
N MET A 155 -10.68 6.53 -31.80
CA MET A 155 -10.97 7.32 -33.00
C MET A 155 -9.76 8.12 -33.47
N SER A 156 -8.96 8.68 -32.55
CA SER A 156 -7.73 9.39 -32.93
C SER A 156 -6.70 8.46 -33.56
N ILE A 157 -6.49 7.26 -32.99
CA ILE A 157 -5.61 6.23 -33.59
C ILE A 157 -6.11 5.81 -34.97
N ASP A 158 -7.42 5.63 -35.13
CA ASP A 158 -8.02 5.22 -36.40
C ASP A 158 -7.92 6.32 -37.47
N SER A 159 -8.11 7.58 -37.07
CA SER A 159 -7.93 8.75 -37.93
C SER A 159 -6.46 8.88 -38.37
N ASP A 160 -5.51 8.79 -37.45
CA ASP A 160 -4.08 8.86 -37.75
C ASP A 160 -3.62 7.74 -38.69
N ALA A 161 -4.15 6.53 -38.50
CA ALA A 161 -3.86 5.39 -39.37
C ALA A 161 -4.46 5.57 -40.78
N ARG A 162 -5.68 6.12 -40.88
CA ARG A 162 -6.34 6.42 -42.17
C ARG A 162 -5.65 7.56 -42.93
N ASN A 163 -5.14 8.56 -42.21
CA ASN A 163 -4.45 9.72 -42.78
C ASN A 163 -2.98 9.42 -43.12
N GLY A 164 -2.47 8.23 -42.82
CA GLY A 164 -1.09 7.83 -43.09
C GLY A 164 -0.05 8.44 -42.13
N THR A 165 -0.48 9.13 -41.07
CA THR A 165 0.40 9.71 -40.03
C THR A 165 1.14 8.61 -39.26
N ILE A 166 0.51 7.45 -39.07
CA ILE A 166 1.11 6.28 -38.40
C ILE A 166 1.03 5.03 -39.28
N LYS A 167 2.03 4.15 -39.15
CA LYS A 167 2.06 2.83 -39.85
C LYS A 167 1.07 1.85 -39.22
N ALA A 168 0.62 0.86 -39.98
CA ALA A 168 -0.32 -0.17 -39.51
C ALA A 168 0.17 -0.92 -38.25
N ASP A 169 1.47 -1.23 -38.18
CA ASP A 169 2.06 -1.89 -37.00
C ASP A 169 2.03 -1.00 -35.75
N GLU A 170 2.24 0.31 -35.91
CA GLU A 170 2.17 1.28 -34.82
C GLU A 170 0.72 1.46 -34.35
N ALA A 171 -0.24 1.56 -35.27
CA ALA A 171 -1.66 1.59 -34.94
C ALA A 171 -2.08 0.35 -34.13
N LYS A 172 -1.60 -0.85 -34.53
CA LYS A 172 -1.85 -2.10 -33.80
C LYS A 172 -1.23 -2.10 -32.40
N ARG A 173 -0.01 -1.57 -32.23
CA ARG A 173 0.64 -1.42 -30.91
C ARG A 173 -0.15 -0.47 -30.00
N ARG A 174 -0.55 0.70 -30.50
CA ARG A 174 -1.32 1.69 -29.73
C ARG A 174 -2.69 1.15 -29.31
N ARG A 175 -3.40 0.46 -30.21
CA ARG A 175 -4.67 -0.21 -29.86
C ARG A 175 -4.49 -1.26 -28.76
N ARG A 176 -3.42 -2.07 -28.79
CA ARG A 176 -3.11 -3.03 -27.71
C ARG A 176 -2.74 -2.36 -26.39
N ALA A 177 -2.05 -1.22 -26.43
CA ALA A 177 -1.77 -0.44 -25.22
C ALA A 177 -3.06 0.10 -24.60
N LEU A 178 -3.95 0.64 -25.44
CA LEU A 178 -5.26 1.16 -25.03
C LEU A 178 -6.19 0.07 -24.49
N GLU A 179 -6.14 -1.13 -25.06
CA GLU A 179 -6.86 -2.31 -24.54
C GLU A 179 -6.37 -2.70 -23.14
N ARG A 180 -5.04 -2.73 -22.93
CA ARG A 180 -4.45 -3.00 -21.61
C ARG A 180 -4.81 -1.93 -20.59
N GLU A 181 -4.79 -0.65 -20.98
CA GLU A 181 -5.24 0.47 -20.14
C GLU A 181 -6.71 0.28 -19.71
N SER A 182 -7.60 -0.03 -20.66
CA SER A 182 -9.02 -0.30 -20.40
C SER A 182 -9.22 -1.46 -19.42
N GLN A 183 -8.57 -2.60 -19.67
CA GLN A 183 -8.66 -3.78 -18.82
C GLN A 183 -8.14 -3.50 -17.41
N LEU A 184 -7.02 -2.77 -17.28
CA LEU A 184 -6.45 -2.40 -15.99
C LEU A 184 -7.42 -1.54 -15.19
N PHE A 185 -7.96 -0.45 -15.77
CA PHE A 185 -8.92 0.41 -15.06
C PHE A 185 -10.20 -0.33 -14.66
N GLY A 186 -10.76 -1.16 -15.55
CA GLY A 186 -11.94 -1.96 -15.25
C GLY A 186 -11.71 -2.97 -14.12
N ALA A 187 -10.57 -3.67 -14.13
CA ALA A 187 -10.23 -4.64 -13.09
C ALA A 187 -9.82 -3.97 -11.76
N MET A 188 -9.18 -2.79 -11.80
CA MET A 188 -8.81 -2.04 -10.61
C MET A 188 -10.03 -1.53 -9.83
N ASP A 189 -11.09 -1.05 -10.49
CA ASP A 189 -12.34 -0.66 -9.80
C ASP A 189 -12.93 -1.84 -9.00
N GLY A 190 -12.94 -3.04 -9.60
CA GLY A 190 -13.37 -4.27 -8.92
C GLY A 190 -12.48 -4.64 -7.74
N ALA A 191 -11.15 -4.63 -7.92
CA ALA A 191 -10.20 -4.93 -6.86
C ALA A 191 -10.32 -3.96 -5.67
N MET A 192 -10.53 -2.67 -5.93
CA MET A 192 -10.66 -1.65 -4.88
C MET A 192 -11.93 -1.80 -4.03
N LYS A 193 -13.04 -2.25 -4.63
CA LYS A 193 -14.24 -2.61 -3.87
C LYS A 193 -13.98 -3.78 -2.93
N PHE A 194 -13.14 -4.73 -3.33
CA PHE A 194 -12.73 -5.85 -2.48
C PHE A 194 -11.83 -5.39 -1.32
N VAL A 195 -10.84 -4.53 -1.58
CA VAL A 195 -9.97 -3.93 -0.55
C VAL A 195 -10.76 -3.14 0.49
N LYS A 196 -11.81 -2.41 0.06
CA LYS A 196 -12.74 -1.76 0.99
C LYS A 196 -13.50 -2.75 1.86
N GLY A 197 -14.04 -3.82 1.26
CA GLY A 197 -14.75 -4.86 1.99
C GLY A 197 -13.87 -5.50 3.05
N ASP A 198 -12.61 -5.76 2.71
CA ASP A 198 -11.58 -6.23 3.62
C ASP A 198 -11.32 -5.24 4.78
N ALA A 199 -11.19 -3.95 4.51
CA ALA A 199 -10.96 -2.96 5.58
C ALA A 199 -12.15 -2.87 6.56
N ILE A 200 -13.39 -3.05 6.07
CA ILE A 200 -14.59 -3.15 6.93
C ILE A 200 -14.53 -4.43 7.76
N ALA A 201 -14.18 -5.56 7.14
CA ALA A 201 -14.05 -6.83 7.84
C ALA A 201 -12.98 -6.77 8.94
N GLY A 202 -11.81 -6.18 8.66
CA GLY A 202 -10.74 -5.98 9.64
C GLY A 202 -11.21 -5.16 10.85
N LEU A 203 -11.95 -4.06 10.63
CA LEU A 203 -12.58 -3.30 11.72
C LEU A 203 -13.54 -4.16 12.55
N MET A 204 -14.37 -4.99 11.92
CA MET A 204 -15.26 -5.90 12.64
C MET A 204 -14.49 -6.96 13.43
N ILE A 205 -13.44 -7.54 12.86
CA ILE A 205 -12.58 -8.54 13.50
C ILE A 205 -11.97 -7.97 14.78
N ILE A 206 -11.48 -6.73 14.73
CA ILE A 206 -10.95 -6.02 15.91
C ILE A 206 -12.00 -5.95 17.03
N PHE A 207 -13.23 -5.54 16.71
CA PHE A 207 -14.32 -5.48 17.71
C PHE A 207 -14.64 -6.85 18.30
N VAL A 208 -14.68 -7.89 17.45
CA VAL A 208 -14.94 -9.27 17.88
C VAL A 208 -13.80 -9.79 18.75
N ASN A 209 -12.54 -9.54 18.39
CA ASN A 209 -11.37 -9.99 19.15
C ASN A 209 -11.29 -9.29 20.51
N LEU A 210 -11.60 -8.00 20.57
CA LEU A 210 -11.61 -7.25 21.81
C LEU A 210 -12.74 -7.70 22.75
N LEU A 211 -13.99 -7.66 22.29
CA LEU A 211 -15.15 -7.97 23.13
C LEU A 211 -15.29 -9.48 23.40
N GLY A 212 -15.15 -10.28 22.35
CA GLY A 212 -15.19 -11.74 22.44
C GLY A 212 -14.03 -12.28 23.26
N GLY A 213 -12.84 -11.70 23.10
CA GLY A 213 -11.67 -12.06 23.90
C GLY A 213 -11.87 -11.81 25.38
N ILE A 214 -12.34 -10.62 25.77
CA ILE A 214 -12.65 -10.30 27.17
C ILE A 214 -13.71 -11.25 27.73
N ALA A 215 -14.77 -11.54 26.96
CA ALA A 215 -15.83 -12.45 27.38
C ALA A 215 -15.33 -13.88 27.59
N ILE A 216 -14.54 -14.41 26.64
CA ILE A 216 -13.95 -15.75 26.73
C ILE A 216 -12.92 -15.83 27.87
N GLY A 217 -12.06 -14.82 28.01
CA GLY A 217 -11.07 -14.74 29.08
C GLY A 217 -11.70 -14.81 30.47
N CYS A 218 -12.80 -14.06 30.68
CA CYS A 218 -13.53 -14.09 31.94
C CYS A 218 -14.31 -15.41 32.14
N ALA A 219 -15.00 -15.90 31.11
CA ALA A 219 -15.94 -17.01 31.23
C ALA A 219 -15.30 -18.40 31.15
N GLN A 220 -14.22 -18.55 30.39
CA GLN A 220 -13.60 -19.85 30.10
C GLN A 220 -12.18 -19.96 30.66
N HIS A 221 -11.37 -18.89 30.60
CA HIS A 221 -9.99 -18.93 31.11
C HIS A 221 -9.86 -18.50 32.58
N GLY A 222 -10.96 -18.15 33.25
CA GLY A 222 -10.97 -17.79 34.67
C GLY A 222 -10.22 -16.51 35.00
N MET A 223 -9.94 -15.67 34.01
CA MET A 223 -9.24 -14.40 34.19
C MET A 223 -10.16 -13.37 34.87
N SER A 224 -9.57 -12.47 35.67
CA SER A 224 -10.32 -11.30 36.14
C SER A 224 -10.67 -10.37 34.97
N PHE A 225 -11.74 -9.59 35.10
CA PHE A 225 -12.12 -8.62 34.04
C PHE A 225 -10.97 -7.67 33.68
N SER A 226 -10.19 -7.23 34.66
CA SER A 226 -9.03 -6.35 34.44
C SER A 226 -7.92 -7.06 33.65
N GLU A 227 -7.63 -8.32 33.98
CA GLU A 227 -6.59 -9.12 33.33
C GLU A 227 -6.98 -9.51 31.91
N ALA A 228 -8.22 -9.95 31.72
CA ALA A 228 -8.78 -10.24 30.40
C ALA A 228 -8.78 -8.97 29.53
N SER A 229 -9.22 -7.83 30.09
CA SER A 229 -9.21 -6.55 29.37
C SER A 229 -7.80 -6.15 28.95
N SER A 230 -6.80 -6.27 29.82
CA SER A 230 -5.42 -5.93 29.48
C SER A 230 -4.87 -6.84 28.37
N THR A 231 -5.01 -8.16 28.55
CA THR A 231 -4.44 -9.17 27.65
C THR A 231 -5.08 -9.12 26.26
N TYR A 232 -6.42 -9.17 26.19
CA TYR A 232 -7.12 -9.18 24.92
C TYR A 232 -7.13 -7.82 24.22
N SER A 233 -7.02 -6.71 24.96
CA SER A 233 -6.78 -5.41 24.32
C SER A 233 -5.40 -5.35 23.67
N LEU A 234 -4.36 -5.85 24.34
CA LEU A 234 -3.01 -5.92 23.76
C LEU A 234 -2.98 -6.76 22.49
N LEU A 235 -3.57 -7.94 22.54
CA LEU A 235 -3.60 -8.84 21.39
C LEU A 235 -4.47 -8.28 20.25
N ALA A 236 -5.64 -7.70 20.55
CA ALA A 236 -6.53 -7.14 19.52
C ALA A 236 -5.93 -5.88 18.86
N ILE A 237 -5.27 -5.01 19.64
CA ILE A 237 -4.55 -3.84 19.11
C ILE A 237 -3.39 -4.30 18.23
N GLY A 238 -2.58 -5.26 18.71
CA GLY A 238 -1.48 -5.82 17.93
C GLY A 238 -1.95 -6.43 16.61
N ASP A 239 -2.94 -7.32 16.66
CA ASP A 239 -3.51 -8.00 15.49
C ASP A 239 -4.06 -6.99 14.47
N GLY A 240 -4.82 -6.00 14.94
CA GLY A 240 -5.36 -4.95 14.08
C GLY A 240 -4.29 -4.05 13.45
N LEU A 241 -3.21 -3.71 14.17
CA LEU A 241 -2.12 -2.89 13.63
C LEU A 241 -1.31 -3.64 12.57
N ILE A 242 -1.02 -4.92 12.80
CA ILE A 242 -0.35 -5.78 11.83
C ILE A 242 -1.15 -5.85 10.54
N ALA A 243 -2.46 -6.05 10.65
CA ALA A 243 -3.37 -6.10 9.50
C ALA A 243 -3.36 -4.79 8.70
N GLN A 244 -3.20 -3.64 9.36
CA GLN A 244 -3.26 -2.33 8.70
C GLN A 244 -2.04 -2.01 7.85
N ILE A 245 -0.84 -2.48 8.20
CA ILE A 245 0.38 -2.16 7.45
C ILE A 245 0.30 -2.66 6.00
N PRO A 246 0.01 -3.94 5.72
CA PRO A 246 -0.22 -4.42 4.36
C PRO A 246 -1.39 -3.74 3.67
N ALA A 247 -2.48 -3.47 4.38
CA ALA A 247 -3.67 -2.79 3.86
C ALA A 247 -3.32 -1.41 3.28
N LEU A 248 -2.54 -0.65 4.03
CA LEU A 248 -2.04 0.67 3.66
C LEU A 248 -1.17 0.58 2.41
N LEU A 249 -0.17 -0.30 2.43
CA LEU A 249 0.77 -0.46 1.33
C LEU A 249 0.07 -0.88 0.03
N ILE A 250 -0.86 -1.82 0.09
CA ILE A 250 -1.66 -2.25 -1.08
C ILE A 250 -2.56 -1.10 -1.57
N SER A 251 -3.24 -0.39 -0.67
CA SER A 251 -4.10 0.75 -1.04
C SER A 251 -3.30 1.88 -1.71
N LEU A 252 -2.11 2.18 -1.19
CA LEU A 252 -1.19 3.15 -1.78
C LEU A 252 -0.67 2.69 -3.15
N THR A 253 -0.31 1.40 -3.26
CA THR A 253 0.11 0.78 -4.54
C THR A 253 -0.96 0.97 -5.60
N ALA A 254 -2.21 0.62 -5.26
CA ALA A 254 -3.35 0.75 -6.15
C ALA A 254 -3.60 2.21 -6.57
N GLY A 255 -3.65 3.12 -5.59
CA GLY A 255 -3.86 4.55 -5.85
C GLY A 255 -2.76 5.17 -6.70
N LEU A 256 -1.51 4.80 -6.46
CA LEU A 256 -0.35 5.27 -7.24
C LEU A 256 -0.41 4.80 -8.69
N ILE A 257 -0.77 3.53 -8.91
CA ILE A 257 -0.87 2.97 -10.27
C ILE A 257 -1.98 3.67 -11.04
N VAL A 258 -3.18 3.77 -10.48
CA VAL A 258 -4.34 4.38 -11.15
C VAL A 258 -4.08 5.85 -11.52
N THR A 259 -3.39 6.59 -10.66
CA THR A 259 -3.06 8.01 -10.93
C THR A 259 -1.95 8.20 -11.98
N ARG A 260 -1.16 7.16 -12.30
CA ARG A 260 -0.03 7.25 -13.24
C ARG A 260 -0.28 6.63 -14.62
N VAL A 261 -1.31 5.80 -14.81
CA VAL A 261 -1.56 5.07 -16.07
C VAL A 261 -1.68 5.97 -17.32
N GLY A 262 -2.05 7.26 -17.15
CA GLY A 262 -2.15 8.24 -18.23
C GLY A 262 -0.95 9.19 -18.40
N ALA A 263 0.13 9.03 -17.63
CA ALA A 263 1.33 9.83 -17.80
C ALA A 263 2.20 9.24 -18.92
N ASP A 264 2.47 10.01 -19.97
CA ASP A 264 3.27 9.60 -21.14
C ASP A 264 4.79 9.43 -20.85
N GLY A 265 5.18 9.32 -19.58
CA GLY A 265 6.57 9.23 -19.14
C GLY A 265 7.16 7.82 -19.26
N GLU A 266 8.42 7.72 -19.69
CA GLU A 266 9.24 6.50 -19.58
C GLU A 266 10.06 6.45 -18.28
N THR A 267 9.76 7.33 -17.33
CA THR A 267 10.48 7.56 -16.09
C THR A 267 9.72 7.01 -14.88
N ASP A 268 10.45 6.62 -13.85
CA ASP A 268 9.86 6.24 -12.56
C ASP A 268 9.32 7.48 -11.81
N LEU A 269 8.48 7.24 -10.80
CA LEU A 269 7.84 8.31 -10.04
C LEU A 269 8.85 9.25 -9.37
N GLY A 270 9.94 8.71 -8.82
CA GLY A 270 10.92 9.50 -8.09
C GLY A 270 11.61 10.51 -9.01
N THR A 271 12.00 10.05 -10.20
CA THR A 271 12.60 10.89 -11.24
C THR A 271 11.62 11.99 -11.70
N ASP A 272 10.34 11.67 -11.88
CA ASP A 272 9.32 12.65 -12.27
C ASP A 272 9.09 13.72 -11.21
N VAL A 273 8.91 13.31 -9.94
CA VAL A 273 8.66 14.24 -8.82
C VAL A 273 9.85 15.17 -8.62
N ILE A 274 11.06 14.63 -8.60
CA ILE A 274 12.29 15.43 -8.46
C ILE A 274 12.46 16.34 -9.68
N GLY A 275 12.22 15.84 -10.90
CA GLY A 275 12.26 16.61 -12.13
C GLY A 275 11.31 17.81 -12.10
N GLN A 276 10.06 17.61 -11.67
CA GLN A 276 9.03 18.66 -11.60
C GLN A 276 9.30 19.68 -10.50
N ILE A 277 9.72 19.25 -9.30
CA ILE A 277 10.06 20.17 -8.20
C ILE A 277 11.30 20.99 -8.56
N SER A 278 12.33 20.34 -9.13
CA SER A 278 13.54 21.02 -9.59
C SER A 278 13.34 21.83 -10.87
N ALA A 279 12.19 21.69 -11.54
CA ALA A 279 11.84 22.42 -12.75
C ALA A 279 11.70 23.93 -12.51
N ASN A 280 11.42 24.37 -11.29
CA ASN A 280 11.27 25.79 -10.96
C ASN A 280 12.02 26.17 -9.68
N PRO A 281 13.32 26.54 -9.79
CA PRO A 281 14.13 26.97 -8.65
C PRO A 281 13.54 28.16 -7.87
N ARG A 282 12.75 29.01 -8.54
CA ARG A 282 12.04 30.13 -7.89
C ARG A 282 11.04 29.64 -6.82
N VAL A 283 10.34 28.53 -7.07
CA VAL A 283 9.38 27.96 -6.10
C VAL A 283 10.11 27.55 -4.84
N LEU A 284 11.27 26.87 -4.97
CA LEU A 284 12.11 26.48 -3.83
C LEU A 284 12.59 27.70 -3.02
N MET A 285 12.99 28.79 -3.68
CA MET A 285 13.42 30.00 -2.98
C MET A 285 12.26 30.67 -2.21
N VAL A 286 11.07 30.73 -2.80
CA VAL A 286 9.88 31.29 -2.12
C VAL A 286 9.49 30.42 -0.91
N SER A 287 9.52 29.09 -1.07
CA SER A 287 9.29 28.16 0.04
C SER A 287 10.32 28.34 1.18
N ALA A 288 11.60 28.56 0.86
CA ALA A 288 12.64 28.81 1.86
C ALA A 288 12.37 30.09 2.66
N VAL A 289 11.95 31.18 1.99
CA VAL A 289 11.58 32.44 2.67
C VAL A 289 10.36 32.23 3.56
N ALA A 290 9.35 31.50 3.09
CA ALA A 290 8.16 31.19 3.89
C ALA A 290 8.52 30.36 5.14
N MET A 291 9.39 29.34 5.02
CA MET A 291 9.87 28.55 6.15
C MET A 291 10.66 29.37 7.15
N ALA A 292 11.53 30.28 6.68
CA ALA A 292 12.25 31.20 7.56
C ALA A 292 11.29 32.15 8.30
N GLY A 293 10.25 32.64 7.61
CA GLY A 293 9.19 33.46 8.21
C GLY A 293 8.41 32.72 9.30
N MET A 294 8.05 31.46 9.08
CA MET A 294 7.40 30.62 10.10
C MET A 294 8.30 30.40 11.31
N GLY A 295 9.61 30.23 11.10
CA GLY A 295 10.58 30.06 12.19
C GLY A 295 10.73 31.28 13.10
N LEU A 296 10.28 32.46 12.68
CA LEU A 296 10.28 33.68 13.50
C LEU A 296 9.04 33.79 14.42
N ILE A 297 8.05 32.89 14.27
CA ILE A 297 6.87 32.88 15.13
C ILE A 297 7.25 32.36 16.53
N PRO A 298 7.00 33.11 17.61
CA PRO A 298 7.31 32.67 18.97
C PRO A 298 6.61 31.35 19.31
N GLY A 299 7.36 30.41 19.90
CA GLY A 299 6.86 29.07 20.24
C GLY A 299 7.08 28.00 19.17
N PHE A 300 7.52 28.37 17.97
CA PHE A 300 7.90 27.40 16.93
C PHE A 300 9.35 26.93 17.11
N PRO A 301 9.70 25.68 16.74
CA PRO A 301 11.07 25.15 16.81
C PRO A 301 11.97 25.82 15.76
N MET A 302 12.51 27.01 16.09
CA MET A 302 13.26 27.89 15.20
C MET A 302 14.38 27.14 14.43
N VAL A 303 15.18 26.34 15.13
CA VAL A 303 16.28 25.57 14.52
C VAL A 303 15.81 24.66 13.39
N VAL A 304 14.66 24.00 13.55
CA VAL A 304 14.10 23.08 12.54
C VAL A 304 13.69 23.86 11.29
N PHE A 305 12.96 24.96 11.47
CA PHE A 305 12.48 25.78 10.35
C PHE A 305 13.61 26.47 9.58
N PHE A 306 14.60 27.01 10.28
CA PHE A 306 15.77 27.62 9.63
C PHE A 306 16.66 26.58 8.94
N ALA A 307 16.81 25.37 9.50
CA ALA A 307 17.52 24.27 8.83
C ALA A 307 16.81 23.84 7.54
N LEU A 308 15.48 23.69 7.55
CA LEU A 308 14.69 23.38 6.36
C LEU A 308 14.75 24.52 5.33
N ALA A 309 14.66 25.78 5.77
CA ALA A 309 14.79 26.95 4.91
C ALA A 309 16.17 26.98 4.22
N ALA A 310 17.24 26.70 4.97
CA ALA A 310 18.59 26.63 4.42
C ALA A 310 18.75 25.47 3.43
N ALA A 311 18.20 24.29 3.72
CA ALA A 311 18.27 23.12 2.84
C ALA A 311 17.54 23.38 1.51
N ILE A 312 16.29 23.84 1.58
CA ILE A 312 15.45 24.11 0.40
C ILE A 312 15.99 25.31 -0.39
N GLY A 313 16.38 26.38 0.31
CA GLY A 313 16.94 27.59 -0.31
C GLY A 313 18.30 27.34 -0.96
N GLY A 314 19.17 26.57 -0.29
CA GLY A 314 20.45 26.12 -0.84
C GLY A 314 20.28 25.24 -2.08
N GLY A 315 19.37 24.27 -2.02
CA GLY A 315 19.03 23.43 -3.17
C GLY A 315 18.51 24.25 -4.36
N GLY A 316 17.58 25.17 -4.10
CA GLY A 316 17.05 26.09 -5.12
C GLY A 316 18.13 26.99 -5.74
N TRP A 317 19.04 27.53 -4.93
CA TRP A 317 20.14 28.36 -5.42
C TRP A 317 21.13 27.57 -6.28
N LEU A 318 21.49 26.35 -5.89
CA LEU A 318 22.36 25.46 -6.66
C LEU A 318 21.73 25.10 -8.02
N LEU A 319 20.44 24.78 -8.04
CA LEU A 319 19.67 24.51 -9.25
C LEU A 319 19.61 25.73 -10.18
N GLN A 320 19.39 26.93 -9.62
CA GLN A 320 19.39 28.17 -10.39
C GLN A 320 20.76 28.45 -11.00
N ARG A 321 21.84 28.21 -10.25
CA ARG A 321 23.22 28.39 -10.72
C ARG A 321 23.57 27.40 -11.82
N ALA A 322 23.18 26.13 -11.69
CA ALA A 322 23.39 25.12 -12.72
C ALA A 322 22.69 25.46 -14.04
N ARG A 323 21.47 26.00 -13.99
CA ARG A 323 20.73 26.46 -15.17
C ARG A 323 21.38 27.65 -15.86
N ARG A 324 21.80 28.67 -15.09
CA ARG A 324 22.49 29.84 -15.65
C ARG A 324 23.79 29.46 -16.35
N ARG A 325 24.51 28.46 -15.84
CA ARG A 325 25.72 27.92 -16.50
C ARG A 325 25.40 27.21 -17.81
N LYS A 326 24.36 26.36 -17.86
CA LYS A 326 23.92 25.70 -19.11
C LYS A 326 23.41 26.68 -20.17
N ALA A 327 22.85 27.82 -19.76
CA ALA A 327 22.38 28.84 -20.70
C ALA A 327 23.51 29.75 -21.24
N ALA A 328 24.71 29.68 -20.66
CA ALA A 328 25.87 30.48 -21.04
C ALA A 328 26.92 29.67 -21.85
N SER A 329 26.68 28.37 -22.06
CA SER A 329 27.47 27.44 -22.87
C SER A 329 26.72 27.08 -24.15
#